data_AF-A0A2D8HG98-F1
#
_entry.id   AF-A0A2D8HG98-F1
#
_cell.length_a   1.000
_cell.length_b   1.000
_cell.length_c   1.000
_cell.angle_alpha   90.00
_cell.angle_beta   90.00
_cell.angle_gamma   90.00
#
_symmetry.space_group_name_H-M   'P 1'
#
loop_
_entity.id
_entity.type
_entity.pdbx_description
1 polymer ?
#
loop_
_entity_poly.entity_id
_entity_poly.type
_entity_poly.pdbx_seq_one_letter_code
_entity_poly.pdbx_strand_id
1 'polypeptide(L)'
;MRKGIETRERLLAIAEAAILAKGFGATSIEEVISEAEITKSGFFYHFKDKTELARALIHRYLEQDEVVLDGLFNRARELNDDPLHAFLIGLKLFAEMMTDLPEGHPGCLVATICYQERLFDRDIHDMTRSGVLAWRQRFLDVLREISEIYPPNDDVDLVEVADLVSTVVEGGIIMSKATREPEKLATQILLLRSYIKLLFSPVQSDRPLKLGH
;
A
#
# COMPACT_ATOMS: atom_id res chain seq x y z
N MET A 1 -20.98 -19.55 14.60
CA MET A 1 -20.36 -18.25 14.30
C MET A 1 -19.02 -18.40 13.57
N ARG A 2 -18.05 -19.20 14.07
CA ARG A 2 -16.73 -19.38 13.43
C ARG A 2 -16.74 -19.81 11.95
N LYS A 3 -17.53 -20.84 11.60
CA LYS A 3 -17.63 -21.35 10.22
C LYS A 3 -18.17 -20.32 9.21
N GLY A 4 -19.06 -19.43 9.65
CA GLY A 4 -19.59 -18.35 8.81
C GLY A 4 -18.56 -17.25 8.56
N ILE A 5 -17.72 -16.93 9.55
CA ILE A 5 -16.61 -15.99 9.40
C ILE A 5 -15.57 -16.57 8.42
N GLU A 6 -15.17 -17.83 8.60
CA GLU A 6 -14.22 -18.53 7.71
C GLU A 6 -14.71 -18.54 6.25
N THR A 7 -16.02 -18.74 6.02
CA THR A 7 -16.61 -18.73 4.67
C THR A 7 -16.62 -17.33 4.06
N ARG A 8 -16.97 -16.32 4.86
CA ARG A 8 -16.98 -14.93 4.42
C ARG A 8 -15.59 -14.45 4.01
N GLU A 9 -14.56 -14.79 4.78
CA GLU A 9 -13.18 -14.44 4.45
C GLU A 9 -12.70 -15.15 3.19
N ARG A 10 -13.06 -16.43 3.01
CA ARG A 10 -12.76 -17.16 1.78
C ARG A 10 -13.40 -16.49 0.55
N LEU A 11 -14.66 -16.06 0.65
CA LEU A 11 -15.34 -15.33 -0.44
C LEU A 11 -14.63 -14.02 -0.77
N LEU A 12 -14.19 -13.27 0.23
CA LEU A 12 -13.45 -12.02 0.02
C LEU A 12 -12.08 -12.26 -0.61
N ALA A 13 -11.35 -13.28 -0.19
CA ALA A 13 -10.03 -13.60 -0.77
C ALA A 13 -10.14 -14.01 -2.25
N ILE A 14 -11.13 -14.84 -2.59
CA ILE A 14 -11.41 -15.24 -3.98
C ILE A 14 -11.81 -14.03 -4.83
N ALA A 15 -12.71 -13.19 -4.30
CA ALA A 15 -13.13 -11.98 -4.99
C ALA A 15 -11.97 -11.01 -5.22
N GLU A 16 -11.11 -10.81 -4.22
CA GLU A 16 -9.89 -9.98 -4.33
C GLU A 16 -9.00 -10.45 -5.48
N ALA A 17 -8.63 -11.74 -5.47
CA ALA A 17 -7.75 -12.32 -6.46
C ALA A 17 -8.33 -12.18 -7.88
N ALA A 18 -9.63 -12.44 -8.04
CA ALA A 18 -10.30 -12.29 -9.32
C ALA A 18 -10.33 -10.82 -9.79
N ILE A 19 -10.64 -9.88 -8.89
CA ILE A 19 -10.71 -8.45 -9.21
C ILE A 19 -9.32 -7.90 -9.58
N LEU A 20 -8.27 -8.28 -8.85
CA LEU A 20 -6.90 -7.85 -9.15
C LEU A 20 -6.34 -8.47 -10.45
N ALA A 21 -6.83 -9.65 -10.83
CA ALA A 21 -6.42 -10.34 -12.04
C ALA A 21 -7.09 -9.80 -13.31
N LYS A 22 -8.40 -9.55 -13.28
CA LYS A 22 -9.19 -9.20 -14.49
C LYS A 22 -10.14 -8.00 -14.35
N GLY A 23 -10.13 -7.33 -13.19
CA GLY A 23 -10.95 -6.16 -12.91
C GLY A 23 -12.35 -6.49 -12.42
N PHE A 24 -12.98 -5.55 -11.73
CA PHE A 24 -14.28 -5.73 -11.08
C PHE A 24 -15.38 -6.07 -12.08
N GLY A 25 -15.46 -5.38 -13.22
CA GLY A 25 -16.49 -5.63 -14.23
C GLY A 25 -16.51 -7.08 -14.74
N ALA A 26 -15.34 -7.71 -14.88
CA ALA A 26 -15.19 -9.06 -15.41
C ALA A 26 -15.34 -10.18 -14.36
N THR A 27 -15.46 -9.83 -13.08
CA THR A 27 -15.66 -10.79 -11.98
C THR A 27 -17.15 -11.03 -11.74
N SER A 28 -17.66 -12.22 -12.00
CA SER A 28 -19.08 -12.58 -11.72
C SER A 28 -19.30 -13.00 -10.27
N ILE A 29 -20.55 -13.06 -9.81
CA ILE A 29 -20.85 -13.70 -8.51
C ILE A 29 -20.76 -15.23 -8.65
N GLU A 30 -21.17 -15.75 -9.80
CA GLU A 30 -21.19 -17.17 -10.12
C GLU A 30 -19.79 -17.79 -10.08
N GLU A 31 -18.77 -17.11 -10.59
CA GLU A 31 -17.38 -17.61 -10.47
C GLU A 31 -16.91 -17.65 -9.01
N VAL A 32 -17.25 -16.64 -8.20
CA VAL A 32 -16.86 -16.57 -6.79
C VAL A 32 -17.55 -17.69 -6.00
N ILE A 33 -18.83 -17.95 -6.29
CA ILE A 33 -19.57 -19.09 -5.73
C ILE A 33 -18.93 -20.42 -6.10
N SER A 34 -18.60 -20.58 -7.39
CA SER A 34 -18.00 -21.81 -7.92
C SER A 34 -16.65 -22.11 -7.27
N GLU A 35 -15.77 -21.11 -7.25
CA GLU A 35 -14.43 -21.22 -6.67
C GLU A 35 -14.47 -21.41 -5.14
N ALA A 36 -15.44 -20.77 -4.48
CA ALA A 36 -15.62 -20.95 -3.03
C ALA A 36 -16.31 -22.28 -2.68
N GLU A 37 -16.73 -23.08 -3.65
CA GLU A 37 -17.45 -24.35 -3.45
C GLU A 37 -18.67 -24.21 -2.51
N ILE A 38 -19.44 -23.13 -2.67
CA ILE A 38 -20.66 -22.89 -1.88
C ILE A 38 -21.91 -22.87 -2.76
N THR A 39 -23.07 -22.91 -2.12
CA THR A 39 -24.34 -22.72 -2.82
C THR A 39 -24.62 -21.24 -3.07
N LYS A 40 -25.46 -20.94 -4.06
CA LYS A 40 -25.96 -19.59 -4.32
C LYS A 40 -26.59 -18.97 -3.07
N SER A 41 -27.43 -19.73 -2.35
CA SER A 41 -28.02 -19.27 -1.08
C SER A 41 -26.97 -19.02 0.00
N GLY A 42 -25.88 -19.79 0.02
CA GLY A 42 -24.75 -19.57 0.92
C GLY A 42 -24.03 -18.25 0.66
N PHE A 43 -23.88 -17.84 -0.61
CA PHE A 43 -23.32 -16.53 -0.95
C PHE A 43 -24.24 -15.40 -0.47
N PHE A 44 -25.53 -15.48 -0.80
CA PHE A 44 -26.50 -14.44 -0.43
C PHE A 44 -26.78 -14.34 1.07
N TYR A 45 -26.36 -15.33 1.87
CA TYR A 45 -26.30 -15.20 3.32
C TYR A 45 -25.23 -14.20 3.79
N HIS A 46 -24.15 -14.02 3.03
CA HIS A 46 -23.03 -13.14 3.38
C HIS A 46 -23.07 -11.79 2.67
N PHE A 47 -23.51 -11.76 1.41
CA PHE A 47 -23.53 -10.56 0.57
C PHE A 47 -24.80 -10.53 -0.27
N LYS A 48 -25.59 -9.47 -0.15
CA LYS A 48 -26.85 -9.27 -0.88
C LYS A 48 -26.62 -9.13 -2.39
N ASP A 49 -25.48 -8.56 -2.78
CA ASP A 49 -25.11 -8.29 -4.16
C ASP A 49 -23.57 -8.09 -4.28
N LYS A 50 -23.13 -7.86 -5.51
CA LYS A 50 -21.71 -7.65 -5.84
C LYS A 50 -21.16 -6.32 -5.29
N THR A 51 -22.02 -5.32 -5.08
CA THR A 51 -21.63 -4.02 -4.53
C THR A 51 -21.34 -4.13 -3.03
N GLU A 52 -22.15 -4.90 -2.28
CA GLU A 52 -21.86 -5.21 -0.87
C GLU A 52 -20.57 -6.01 -0.72
N LEU A 53 -20.34 -6.99 -1.61
CA LEU A 53 -19.06 -7.70 -1.69
C LEU A 53 -17.90 -6.72 -1.91
N ALA A 54 -18.02 -5.80 -2.87
CA ALA A 54 -16.99 -4.79 -3.16
C ALA A 54 -16.71 -3.87 -1.96
N ARG A 55 -17.76 -3.43 -1.27
CA ARG A 55 -17.65 -2.58 -0.08
C ARG A 55 -16.94 -3.30 1.07
N ALA A 56 -17.32 -4.55 1.32
CA ALA A 56 -16.65 -5.39 2.29
C ALA A 56 -15.18 -5.64 1.94
N LEU A 57 -14.89 -5.77 0.63
CA LEU A 57 -13.55 -6.00 0.13
C LEU A 57 -12.64 -4.80 0.34
N ILE A 58 -13.07 -3.59 -0.05
CA ILE A 58 -12.26 -2.38 0.16
C ILE A 58 -12.07 -2.10 1.65
N HIS A 59 -13.06 -2.36 2.50
CA HIS A 59 -12.91 -2.27 3.95
C HIS A 59 -11.77 -3.17 4.45
N ARG A 60 -11.85 -4.47 4.14
CA ARG A 60 -10.84 -5.45 4.55
C ARG A 60 -9.46 -5.09 4.01
N TYR A 61 -9.37 -4.66 2.76
CA TYR A 61 -8.12 -4.28 2.11
C TYR A 61 -7.45 -3.12 2.84
N LEU A 62 -8.20 -2.05 3.13
CA LEU A 62 -7.67 -0.88 3.84
C LEU A 62 -7.25 -1.22 5.28
N GLU A 63 -8.01 -2.04 5.99
CA GLU A 63 -7.63 -2.52 7.33
C GLU A 63 -6.34 -3.37 7.31
N GLN A 64 -6.20 -4.23 6.31
CA GLN A 64 -5.00 -5.06 6.17
C GLN A 64 -3.76 -4.23 5.84
N ASP A 65 -3.89 -3.26 4.92
CA ASP A 65 -2.81 -2.32 4.61
C ASP A 65 -2.37 -1.54 5.87
N GLU A 66 -3.32 -1.09 6.69
CA GLU A 66 -3.05 -0.39 7.95
C GLU A 66 -2.25 -1.26 8.92
N VAL A 67 -2.73 -2.49 9.18
CA VAL A 67 -2.07 -3.46 10.09
C VAL A 67 -0.66 -3.81 9.61
N VAL A 68 -0.48 -4.03 8.31
CA VAL A 68 0.82 -4.38 7.74
C VAL A 68 1.80 -3.23 7.91
N LEU A 69 1.41 -2.00 7.56
CA LEU A 69 2.27 -0.83 7.68
C LEU A 69 2.57 -0.50 9.14
N ASP A 70 1.59 -0.58 10.04
CA ASP A 70 1.82 -0.41 11.47
C ASP A 70 2.83 -1.42 11.99
N GLY A 71 2.68 -2.71 11.64
CA GLY A 71 3.62 -3.75 12.04
C GLY A 71 5.05 -3.45 11.58
N LEU A 72 5.23 -3.04 10.31
CA LEU A 72 6.55 -2.74 9.75
C LEU A 72 7.21 -1.52 10.40
N PHE A 73 6.47 -0.41 10.51
CA PHE A 73 7.03 0.84 11.02
C PHE A 73 7.16 0.86 12.54
N ASN A 74 6.29 0.17 13.29
CA ASN A 74 6.46 -0.01 14.73
C ASN A 74 7.69 -0.87 15.02
N ARG A 75 7.88 -1.98 14.31
CA ARG A 75 9.11 -2.78 14.41
C ARG A 75 10.35 -1.95 14.11
N ALA A 76 10.28 -1.06 13.13
CA ALA A 76 11.41 -0.20 12.79
C ALA A 76 11.73 0.81 13.91
N ARG A 77 10.71 1.34 14.60
CA ARG A 77 10.88 2.20 15.80
C ARG A 77 11.45 1.43 16.99
N GLU A 78 11.08 0.16 17.18
CA GLU A 78 11.69 -0.69 18.22
C GLU A 78 13.19 -0.94 17.98
N LEU A 79 13.64 -0.85 16.72
CA LEU A 79 15.04 -1.08 16.35
C LEU A 79 15.92 0.18 16.46
N ASN A 80 15.34 1.38 16.48
CA ASN A 80 16.07 2.63 16.58
C ASN A 80 15.19 3.79 17.07
N ASP A 81 15.65 4.52 18.08
CA ASP A 81 14.94 5.67 18.65
C ASP A 81 15.02 6.93 17.76
N ASP A 82 16.01 7.03 16.85
CA ASP A 82 16.12 8.16 15.95
C ASP A 82 15.06 8.08 14.83
N PRO A 83 14.19 9.10 14.67
CA PRO A 83 13.02 9.00 13.80
C PRO A 83 13.39 8.86 12.31
N LEU A 84 14.49 9.47 11.86
CA LEU A 84 14.96 9.33 10.49
C LEU A 84 15.46 7.90 10.25
N HIS A 85 16.31 7.39 11.14
CA HIS A 85 16.83 6.02 11.02
C HIS A 85 15.71 4.97 11.11
N ALA A 86 14.77 5.12 12.04
CA ALA A 86 13.60 4.26 12.15
C ALA A 86 12.78 4.25 10.86
N PHE A 87 12.50 5.42 10.28
CA PHE A 87 11.74 5.49 9.03
C PHE A 87 12.49 4.84 7.85
N LEU A 88 13.80 5.06 7.74
CA LEU A 88 14.64 4.42 6.73
C LEU A 88 14.71 2.90 6.91
N ILE A 89 14.67 2.39 8.15
CA ILE A 89 14.56 0.95 8.43
C ILE A 89 13.18 0.45 7.99
N GLY A 90 12.11 1.15 8.33
CA GLY A 90 10.74 0.79 7.93
C GLY A 90 10.58 0.68 6.41
N LEU A 91 11.10 1.64 5.64
CA LEU A 91 11.11 1.57 4.17
C LEU A 91 11.93 0.38 3.64
N LYS A 92 13.02 -0.01 4.31
CA LYS A 92 13.81 -1.18 3.94
C LYS A 92 13.05 -2.48 4.21
N LEU A 93 12.41 -2.61 5.38
CA LEU A 93 11.56 -3.76 5.72
C LEU A 93 10.37 -3.87 4.75
N PHE A 94 9.79 -2.73 4.37
CA PHE A 94 8.70 -2.70 3.39
C PHE A 94 9.16 -3.19 2.01
N ALA A 95 10.34 -2.76 1.54
CA ALA A 95 10.92 -3.27 0.30
C ALA A 95 11.23 -4.78 0.35
N GLU A 96 11.70 -5.29 1.50
CA GLU A 96 11.96 -6.73 1.70
C GLU A 96 10.68 -7.54 1.62
N MET A 97 9.62 -7.09 2.31
CA MET A 97 8.30 -7.73 2.23
C MET A 97 7.79 -7.79 0.78
N MET A 98 8.01 -6.74 -0.01
CA MET A 98 7.63 -6.74 -1.44
C MET A 98 8.50 -7.66 -2.29
N THR A 99 9.75 -7.90 -1.90
CA THR A 99 10.65 -8.84 -2.58
C THR A 99 10.26 -10.29 -2.31
N ASP A 100 9.72 -10.57 -1.13
CA ASP A 100 9.33 -11.93 -0.70
C ASP A 100 8.02 -12.43 -1.34
N LEU A 101 7.39 -11.64 -2.21
CA LEU A 101 6.22 -12.02 -3.00
C LEU A 101 6.67 -12.75 -4.28
N PRO A 102 6.48 -14.08 -4.42
CA PRO A 102 7.08 -14.86 -5.52
C PRO A 102 6.65 -14.41 -6.91
N GLU A 103 5.40 -13.97 -7.05
CA GLU A 103 4.80 -13.45 -8.29
C GLU A 103 4.72 -11.92 -8.32
N GLY A 104 5.39 -11.25 -7.37
CA GLY A 104 5.27 -9.82 -7.12
C GLY A 104 3.93 -9.42 -6.51
N HIS A 105 3.72 -8.10 -6.37
CA HIS A 105 2.49 -7.56 -5.81
C HIS A 105 1.28 -7.84 -6.74
N PRO A 106 0.17 -8.41 -6.24
CA PRO A 106 -0.95 -8.84 -7.08
C PRO A 106 -1.67 -7.67 -7.77
N GLY A 107 -1.52 -6.46 -7.25
CA GLY A 107 -2.14 -5.23 -7.73
C GLY A 107 -2.73 -4.46 -6.56
N CYS A 108 -3.21 -3.24 -6.80
CA CYS A 108 -3.86 -2.44 -5.77
C CYS A 108 -5.37 -2.34 -6.02
N LEU A 109 -6.18 -2.58 -4.99
CA LEU A 109 -7.63 -2.43 -5.07
C LEU A 109 -8.04 -0.95 -5.18
N VAL A 110 -7.35 -0.04 -4.51
CA VAL A 110 -7.56 1.42 -4.65
C VAL A 110 -7.39 1.84 -6.10
N ALA A 111 -6.30 1.44 -6.76
CA ALA A 111 -6.08 1.73 -8.17
C ALA A 111 -7.19 1.14 -9.05
N THR A 112 -7.61 -0.10 -8.79
CA THR A 112 -8.69 -0.76 -9.54
C THR A 112 -10.00 0.02 -9.46
N ILE A 113 -10.37 0.50 -8.26
CA ILE A 113 -11.56 1.31 -8.04
C ILE A 113 -11.47 2.63 -8.79
N CYS A 114 -10.34 3.34 -8.71
CA CYS A 114 -10.12 4.61 -9.40
C CYS A 114 -10.25 4.49 -10.93
N TYR A 115 -9.71 3.43 -11.54
CA TYR A 115 -9.82 3.23 -13.00
C TYR A 115 -11.19 2.73 -13.46
N GLN A 116 -11.99 2.16 -12.56
CA GLN A 116 -13.32 1.63 -12.84
C GLN A 116 -14.42 2.39 -12.10
N GLU A 117 -14.22 3.70 -11.90
CA GLU A 117 -15.00 4.55 -11.00
C GLU A 117 -16.52 4.39 -11.17
N ARG A 118 -16.98 4.32 -12.43
CA ARG A 118 -18.40 4.22 -12.79
C ARG A 118 -19.08 2.92 -12.36
N LEU A 119 -18.33 1.90 -11.94
CA LEU A 119 -18.85 0.61 -11.47
C LEU A 119 -19.11 0.58 -9.96
N PHE A 120 -18.70 1.61 -9.23
CA PHE A 120 -18.79 1.65 -7.77
C PHE A 120 -19.69 2.79 -7.30
N ASP A 121 -20.32 2.57 -6.14
CA ASP A 121 -21.17 3.57 -5.50
C ASP A 121 -20.33 4.63 -4.77
N ARG A 122 -21.00 5.70 -4.34
CA ARG A 122 -20.36 6.81 -3.63
C ARG A 122 -19.66 6.35 -2.35
N ASP A 123 -20.21 5.39 -1.63
CA ASP A 123 -19.66 4.95 -0.36
C ASP A 123 -18.30 4.27 -0.57
N ILE A 124 -18.16 3.45 -1.61
CA ILE A 124 -16.87 2.85 -1.97
C ILE A 124 -15.84 3.92 -2.34
N HIS A 125 -16.25 4.94 -3.11
CA HIS A 125 -15.35 6.06 -3.45
C HIS A 125 -14.91 6.85 -2.22
N ASP A 126 -15.82 7.12 -1.29
CA ASP A 126 -15.53 7.82 -0.04
C ASP A 126 -14.59 6.99 0.87
N MET A 127 -14.76 5.65 0.90
CA MET A 127 -13.84 4.74 1.59
C MET A 127 -12.45 4.73 0.95
N THR A 128 -12.36 4.60 -0.37
CA THR A 128 -11.11 4.66 -1.12
C THR A 128 -10.37 5.97 -0.87
N ARG A 129 -11.10 7.10 -0.94
CA ARG A 129 -10.54 8.42 -0.61
C ARG A 129 -10.00 8.47 0.81
N SER A 130 -10.75 7.95 1.77
CA SER A 130 -10.35 7.92 3.18
C SER A 130 -9.08 7.08 3.39
N GLY A 131 -8.96 5.93 2.72
CA GLY A 131 -7.76 5.08 2.75
C GLY A 131 -6.52 5.80 2.22
N VAL A 132 -6.63 6.46 1.08
CA VAL A 132 -5.52 7.24 0.49
C VAL A 132 -5.08 8.38 1.43
N LEU A 133 -6.05 9.09 2.03
CA LEU A 133 -5.75 10.16 2.98
C LEU A 133 -5.16 9.65 4.30
N ALA A 134 -5.54 8.46 4.75
CA ALA A 134 -4.94 7.81 5.92
C ALA A 134 -3.46 7.49 5.68
N TRP A 135 -3.11 7.00 4.48
CA TRP A 135 -1.72 6.81 4.06
C TRP A 135 -0.93 8.13 4.10
N ARG A 136 -1.47 9.20 3.51
CA ARG A 136 -0.86 10.53 3.55
C ARG A 136 -0.61 10.97 4.99
N GLN A 137 -1.64 10.89 5.83
CA GLN A 137 -1.54 11.35 7.21
C GLN A 137 -0.47 10.57 7.99
N ARG A 138 -0.45 9.24 7.86
CA ARG A 138 0.56 8.35 8.45
C ARG A 138 1.99 8.79 8.11
N PHE A 139 2.30 8.98 6.83
CA PHE A 139 3.66 9.35 6.42
C PHE A 139 3.98 10.81 6.75
N LEU A 140 3.00 11.71 6.65
CA LEU A 140 3.18 13.11 7.03
C LEU A 140 3.54 13.26 8.50
N ASP A 141 2.93 12.48 9.39
CA ASP A 141 3.24 12.52 10.83
C ASP A 141 4.68 12.09 11.11
N VAL A 142 5.15 11.03 10.44
CA VAL A 142 6.55 10.59 10.54
C VAL A 142 7.51 11.65 9.96
N LEU A 143 7.18 12.24 8.81
CA LEU A 143 8.01 13.26 8.16
C LEU A 143 8.10 14.54 9.01
N ARG A 144 7.01 14.93 9.69
CA ARG A 144 6.99 16.05 10.63
C ARG A 144 7.91 15.80 11.82
N GLU A 145 7.80 14.64 12.44
CA GLU A 145 8.68 14.24 13.56
C GLU A 145 10.16 14.25 13.13
N ILE A 146 10.48 13.74 11.94
CA ILE A 146 11.83 13.82 11.39
C ILE A 146 12.25 15.29 11.23
N SER A 147 11.38 16.14 10.69
CA SER A 147 11.69 17.55 10.40
C SER A 147 11.97 18.42 11.62
N GLU A 148 11.49 18.00 12.80
CA GLU A 148 11.78 18.68 14.08
C GLU A 148 13.25 18.57 14.48
N ILE A 149 13.92 17.48 14.09
CA ILE A 149 15.34 17.20 14.40
C ILE A 149 16.22 17.47 13.18
N TYR A 150 15.72 17.09 12.01
CA TYR A 150 16.41 17.14 10.72
C TYR A 150 15.60 17.99 9.75
N PRO A 151 15.83 19.32 9.67
CA PRO A 151 15.18 20.15 8.65
C PRO A 151 15.47 19.60 7.25
N PRO A 152 14.50 19.66 6.32
CA PRO A 152 14.74 19.21 4.95
C PRO A 152 15.81 20.09 4.27
N ASN A 153 16.67 19.46 3.48
CA ASN A 153 17.74 20.11 2.72
C ASN A 153 17.25 20.80 1.44
N ASP A 154 15.98 20.64 1.09
CA ASP A 154 15.34 21.22 -0.08
C ASP A 154 13.99 21.83 0.33
N ASP A 155 13.53 22.81 -0.45
CA ASP A 155 12.26 23.50 -0.21
C ASP A 155 11.10 22.66 -0.76
N VAL A 156 10.58 21.76 0.08
CA VAL A 156 9.52 20.82 -0.25
C VAL A 156 8.34 20.92 0.70
N ASP A 157 7.13 20.74 0.19
CA ASP A 157 5.95 20.53 1.02
C ASP A 157 5.93 19.08 1.52
N LEU A 158 5.99 18.89 2.85
CA LEU A 158 5.94 17.56 3.46
C LEU A 158 4.65 16.80 3.16
N VAL A 159 3.54 17.50 2.85
CA VAL A 159 2.29 16.86 2.40
C VAL A 159 2.53 16.16 1.05
N GLU A 160 3.20 16.81 0.12
CA GLU A 160 3.53 16.25 -1.19
C GLU A 160 4.58 15.12 -1.07
N VAL A 161 5.53 15.24 -0.13
CA VAL A 161 6.48 14.14 0.17
C VAL A 161 5.78 12.93 0.78
N ALA A 162 4.72 13.12 1.58
CA ALA A 162 3.91 12.01 2.07
C ALA A 162 3.16 11.31 0.93
N ASP A 163 2.58 12.08 0.00
CA ASP A 163 1.92 11.54 -1.20
C ASP A 163 2.89 10.86 -2.17
N LEU A 164 4.16 11.27 -2.18
CA LEU A 164 5.21 10.62 -2.96
C LEU A 164 5.35 9.15 -2.57
N VAL A 165 5.16 8.79 -1.29
CA VAL A 165 5.23 7.39 -0.84
C VAL A 165 4.17 6.54 -1.56
N SER A 166 2.91 6.98 -1.53
CA SER A 166 1.80 6.34 -2.27
C SER A 166 2.11 6.27 -3.76
N THR A 167 2.56 7.39 -4.33
CA THR A 167 2.84 7.50 -5.77
C THR A 167 3.91 6.51 -6.22
N VAL A 168 4.99 6.36 -5.46
CA VAL A 168 6.08 5.41 -5.74
C VAL A 168 5.60 3.97 -5.63
N VAL A 169 4.78 3.65 -4.63
CA VAL A 169 4.27 2.28 -4.45
C VAL A 169 3.30 1.90 -5.57
N GLU A 170 2.31 2.75 -5.85
CA GLU A 170 1.34 2.49 -6.92
C GLU A 170 2.00 2.43 -8.29
N GLY A 171 2.90 3.38 -8.58
CA GLY A 171 3.71 3.37 -9.79
C GLY A 171 4.59 2.13 -9.88
N GLY A 172 5.23 1.73 -8.77
CA GLY A 172 6.06 0.54 -8.68
C GLY A 172 5.28 -0.75 -8.97
N ILE A 173 4.06 -0.88 -8.43
CA ILE A 173 3.15 -2.01 -8.72
C ILE A 173 2.82 -2.06 -10.22
N ILE A 174 2.44 -0.92 -10.80
CA ILE A 174 2.10 -0.83 -12.23
C ILE A 174 3.31 -1.23 -13.09
N MET A 175 4.48 -0.65 -12.81
CA MET A 175 5.71 -0.93 -13.57
C MET A 175 6.13 -2.39 -13.46
N SER A 176 6.10 -2.96 -12.25
CA SER A 176 6.37 -4.38 -12.00
C SER A 176 5.51 -5.29 -12.88
N LYS A 177 4.20 -5.03 -12.94
CA LYS A 177 3.26 -5.80 -13.77
C LYS A 177 3.45 -5.57 -15.26
N ALA A 178 3.66 -4.32 -15.67
CA ALA A 178 3.77 -3.94 -17.08
C ALA A 178 5.05 -4.52 -17.73
N THR A 179 6.15 -4.57 -17.00
CA THR A 179 7.43 -5.07 -17.52
C THR A 179 7.70 -6.53 -17.15
N ARG A 180 6.88 -7.13 -16.28
CA ARG A 180 7.05 -8.50 -15.73
C ARG A 180 8.35 -8.67 -14.94
N GLU A 181 8.66 -7.67 -14.13
CA GLU A 181 9.84 -7.64 -13.25
C GLU A 181 9.34 -7.45 -11.81
N PRO A 182 9.04 -8.55 -11.07
CA PRO A 182 8.41 -8.51 -9.75
C PRO A 182 9.20 -7.71 -8.70
N GLU A 183 10.52 -7.63 -8.86
CA GLU A 183 11.44 -6.90 -7.99
C GLU A 183 11.41 -5.37 -8.18
N LYS A 184 10.76 -4.86 -9.23
CA LYS A 184 10.75 -3.42 -9.52
C LYS A 184 10.15 -2.61 -8.39
N LEU A 185 9.05 -3.07 -7.79
CA LEU A 185 8.40 -2.37 -6.69
C LEU A 185 9.38 -2.16 -5.52
N ALA A 186 10.04 -3.22 -5.08
CA ALA A 186 11.04 -3.16 -4.01
C ALA A 186 12.19 -2.19 -4.38
N THR A 187 12.64 -2.22 -5.62
CA THR A 187 13.68 -1.30 -6.12
C THR A 187 13.24 0.17 -6.04
N GLN A 188 11.99 0.47 -6.43
CA GLN A 188 11.45 1.83 -6.33
C GLN A 188 11.31 2.30 -4.88
N ILE A 189 10.90 1.42 -3.96
CA ILE A 189 10.86 1.74 -2.52
C ILE A 189 12.26 2.06 -1.98
N LEU A 190 13.31 1.34 -2.41
CA LEU A 190 14.69 1.64 -2.01
C LEU A 190 15.23 2.95 -2.60
N LEU A 191 14.76 3.36 -3.78
CA LEU A 191 15.06 4.68 -4.35
C LEU A 191 14.35 5.79 -3.56
N LEU A 192 13.08 5.61 -3.20
CA LEU A 192 12.37 6.52 -2.29
C LEU A 192 13.10 6.64 -0.95
N ARG A 193 13.54 5.52 -0.37
CA ARG A 193 14.36 5.52 0.85
C ARG A 193 15.64 6.35 0.68
N SER A 194 16.28 6.27 -0.48
CA SER A 194 17.49 7.04 -0.77
C SER A 194 17.18 8.54 -0.91
N TYR A 195 16.06 8.89 -1.53
CA TYR A 195 15.57 10.26 -1.60
C TYR A 195 15.28 10.84 -0.21
N ILE A 196 14.52 10.14 0.64
CA ILE A 196 14.24 10.56 2.02
C ILE A 196 15.54 10.74 2.81
N LYS A 197 16.51 9.83 2.66
CA LYS A 197 17.81 9.97 3.29
C LYS A 197 18.50 11.26 2.85
N LEU A 198 18.54 11.56 1.54
CA LEU A 198 19.18 12.78 1.03
C LEU A 198 18.46 14.05 1.48
N LEU A 199 17.13 14.00 1.54
CA LEU A 199 16.30 15.13 1.97
C LEU A 199 16.57 15.51 3.43
N PHE A 200 16.80 14.54 4.32
CA PHE A 200 16.92 14.82 5.77
C PHE A 200 18.31 14.56 6.39
N SER A 201 19.25 13.94 5.67
CA SER A 201 20.60 13.74 6.23
C SER A 201 21.31 15.08 6.39
N PRO A 202 22.06 15.32 7.47
CA PRO A 202 22.85 16.54 7.61
C PRO A 202 23.77 16.73 6.40
N VAL A 203 23.73 17.91 5.78
CA VAL A 203 24.68 18.26 4.72
C VAL A 203 26.08 18.17 5.33
N GLN A 204 26.97 17.33 4.76
CA GLN A 204 28.38 17.37 5.12
C GLN A 204 28.91 18.75 4.71
N SER A 205 29.04 19.67 5.67
CA SER A 205 29.73 20.93 5.50
C SER A 205 31.17 20.65 5.03
N ASP A 206 31.49 21.08 3.82
CA ASP A 206 32.81 21.17 3.18
C ASP A 206 33.84 20.09 3.55
N ARG A 207 33.98 19.07 2.68
CA ARG A 207 35.33 18.50 2.50
C ARG A 207 36.15 19.55 1.76
N PRO A 208 37.25 20.07 2.33
CA PRO A 208 38.13 20.94 1.57
C PRO A 208 38.63 20.14 0.36
N LEU A 209 38.40 20.68 -0.84
CA LEU A 209 39.07 20.24 -2.06
C LEU A 209 40.56 20.20 -1.74
N LYS A 210 41.13 19.00 -1.64
CA LYS A 210 42.58 18.84 -1.65
C LYS A 210 43.05 19.32 -3.03
N LEU A 211 43.41 20.60 -3.12
CA LEU A 211 44.25 21.14 -4.17
C LEU A 211 45.58 20.38 -4.07
N GLY A 212 45.76 19.41 -4.95
CA GLY A 212 47.03 18.70 -5.11
C GLY A 212 48.09 19.66 -5.62
N HIS A 213 49.22 19.71 -4.90
CA HIS A 213 50.50 20.21 -5.40
C HIS A 213 51.15 19.20 -6.33
#